data_AF-A0A183CDU6-F1
#
_entry.id   AF-A0A183CDU6-F1
#
_cell.length_a   1.000
_cell.length_b   1.000
_cell.length_c   1.000
_cell.angle_alpha   90.00
_cell.angle_beta   90.00
_cell.angle_gamma   90.00
#
_symmetry.space_group_name_H-M   'P 1'
#
loop_
_entity.id
_entity.type
_entity.pdbx_description
1 polymer ?
#
loop_
_entity_poly.entity_id
_entity_poly.type
_entity_poly.pdbx_seq_one_letter_code
_entity_poly.pdbx_strand_id
1 'polypeptide(L)'
;MNQLERELIAKMEECQKQQQQNIDAKLEKCQKQQQQNIVDLRKTVAVLSEIGLINRWDSAACDPSLALIGPEQLIVQRNGEEDAWGSVIAEKPMSKTPYFEVTILEETIGFVSIGLATKQMPLDEMVGYYEGTYAYEDDGNFWGHEVKGCCHENGRPYIGKKPSFDVGDV
;
A
#
# COMPACT_ATOMS: atom_id res chain seq x y z
N MET A 1 64.49 1.42 -0.15
CA MET A 1 63.51 0.50 0.44
C MET A 1 64.21 -0.81 0.79
N ASN A 2 64.23 -1.19 2.06
CA ASN A 2 64.92 -2.39 2.53
C ASN A 2 64.01 -3.64 2.47
N GLN A 3 64.59 -4.83 2.63
CA GLN A 3 63.86 -6.11 2.58
C GLN A 3 62.71 -6.16 3.60
N LEU A 4 62.91 -5.59 4.78
CA LEU A 4 61.94 -5.57 5.88
C LEU A 4 60.70 -4.74 5.55
N GLU A 5 60.89 -3.57 4.91
CA GLU A 5 59.79 -2.69 4.47
C GLU A 5 58.92 -3.37 3.41
N ARG A 6 59.52 -4.13 2.48
CA ARG A 6 58.77 -4.87 1.45
C ARG A 6 57.92 -5.98 2.06
N GLU A 7 58.47 -6.72 3.03
CA GLU A 7 57.74 -7.78 3.73
C GLU A 7 56.58 -7.23 4.57
N LEU A 8 56.76 -6.06 5.18
CA LEU A 8 55.71 -5.40 5.94
C LEU A 8 54.55 -4.94 5.05
N ILE A 9 54.84 -4.34 3.88
CA ILE A 9 53.83 -3.93 2.89
C ILE A 9 53.05 -5.14 2.38
N ALA A 10 53.74 -6.22 2.00
CA ALA A 10 53.08 -7.44 1.53
C ALA A 10 52.11 -8.03 2.57
N LYS A 11 52.51 -8.06 3.86
CA LYS A 11 51.63 -8.51 4.95
C LYS A 11 50.44 -7.60 5.19
N MET A 12 50.61 -6.29 5.05
CA MET A 12 49.49 -5.34 5.15
C MET A 12 48.49 -5.54 4.01
N GLU A 13 48.97 -5.71 2.77
CA GLU A 13 48.10 -5.98 1.62
C GLU A 13 47.35 -7.31 1.76
N GLU A 14 48.01 -8.35 2.27
CA GLU A 14 47.38 -9.64 2.55
C GLU A 14 46.30 -9.52 3.63
N CYS A 15 46.60 -8.83 4.73
CA CYS A 15 45.63 -8.56 5.79
C CYS A 15 44.42 -7.78 5.26
N GLN A 16 44.65 -6.76 4.44
CA GLN A 16 43.59 -5.95 3.83
C GLN A 16 42.71 -6.78 2.89
N LYS A 17 43.30 -7.62 2.03
CA LYS A 17 42.57 -8.54 1.15
C LYS A 17 41.73 -9.53 1.95
N GLN A 18 42.28 -10.10 3.03
CA GLN A 18 41.56 -11.03 3.89
C GLN A 18 40.38 -10.37 4.61
N GLN A 19 40.54 -9.12 5.07
CA GLN A 19 39.46 -8.34 5.65
C GLN A 19 38.35 -8.07 4.63
N GLN A 20 38.72 -7.66 3.41
CA GLN A 20 37.75 -7.41 2.34
C GLN A 20 36.96 -8.69 1.99
N GLN A 21 37.65 -9.82 1.80
CA GLN A 21 36.99 -11.11 1.52
C GLN A 21 36.02 -11.53 2.64
N ASN A 22 36.37 -11.29 3.90
CA ASN A 22 35.50 -11.60 5.03
C ASN A 22 34.25 -10.70 5.05
N ILE A 23 34.40 -9.41 4.72
CA ILE A 23 33.28 -8.48 4.56
C ILE A 23 32.38 -8.94 3.42
N ASP A 24 32.96 -9.24 2.25
CA ASP A 24 32.20 -9.66 1.07
C ASP A 24 31.42 -10.95 1.35
N ALA A 25 32.07 -11.96 1.97
CA ALA A 25 31.41 -13.20 2.34
C ALA A 25 30.27 -13.00 3.37
N LYS A 26 30.45 -12.09 4.34
CA LYS A 26 29.40 -11.74 5.30
C LYS A 26 28.24 -10.99 4.63
N LEU A 27 28.54 -10.06 3.73
CA LEU A 27 27.54 -9.32 2.96
C LEU A 27 26.73 -10.27 2.08
N GLU A 28 27.38 -11.18 1.36
CA GLU A 28 26.71 -12.17 0.53
C GLU A 28 25.81 -13.10 1.35
N LYS A 29 26.29 -13.55 2.52
CA LYS A 29 25.47 -14.35 3.45
C LYS A 29 24.25 -13.57 3.95
N CYS A 30 24.43 -12.30 4.33
CA CYS A 30 23.34 -11.44 4.77
C CYS A 30 22.31 -11.24 3.65
N GLN A 31 22.76 -10.94 2.45
CA GLN A 31 21.91 -10.74 1.27
C GLN A 31 21.10 -12.00 0.95
N LYS A 32 21.73 -13.18 0.94
CA LYS A 32 21.03 -14.47 0.73
C LYS A 32 19.97 -14.73 1.81
N GLN A 33 20.30 -14.45 3.08
CA GLN A 33 19.33 -14.60 4.17
C GLN A 33 18.15 -13.65 4.01
N GLN A 34 18.38 -12.39 3.65
CA GLN A 34 17.31 -11.42 3.41
C GLN A 34 16.43 -11.85 2.23
N GLN A 35 17.01 -12.29 1.12
CA GLN A 35 16.26 -12.80 -0.02
C GLN A 35 15.39 -14.00 0.36
N GLN A 36 15.93 -14.94 1.13
CA GLN A 36 15.17 -16.09 1.62
C GLN A 36 14.00 -15.66 2.52
N ASN A 37 14.24 -14.75 3.47
CA ASN A 37 13.20 -14.24 4.36
C ASN A 37 12.06 -13.55 3.58
N ILE A 38 12.40 -12.77 2.54
CA ILE A 38 11.40 -12.13 1.67
C ILE A 38 10.55 -13.20 0.97
N VAL A 39 11.18 -14.25 0.42
CA VAL A 39 10.46 -15.34 -0.24
C VAL A 39 9.49 -16.03 0.72
N ASP A 40 9.89 -16.29 1.96
CA ASP A 40 9.05 -16.97 2.94
C ASP A 40 7.91 -16.08 3.45
N LEU A 41 8.14 -14.76 3.60
CA LEU A 41 7.09 -13.80 3.92
C LEU A 41 6.06 -13.71 2.78
N ARG A 42 6.51 -13.66 1.52
CA ARG A 42 5.60 -13.67 0.36
C ARG A 42 4.71 -14.89 0.31
N LYS A 43 5.27 -16.08 0.57
CA LYS A 43 4.48 -17.31 0.66
C LYS A 43 3.45 -17.23 1.78
N THR A 44 3.83 -16.67 2.93
CA THR A 44 2.93 -16.50 4.07
C THR A 44 1.76 -15.56 3.73
N VAL A 45 2.05 -14.40 3.12
CA VAL A 45 1.01 -13.46 2.67
C VAL A 45 0.08 -14.11 1.65
N ALA A 46 0.61 -14.87 0.68
CA ALA A 46 -0.21 -15.58 -0.30
C ALA A 46 -1.20 -16.56 0.37
N VAL A 47 -0.72 -17.35 1.34
CA VAL A 47 -1.58 -18.28 2.11
C VAL A 47 -2.64 -17.52 2.90
N LEU A 48 -2.28 -16.42 3.58
CA LEU A 48 -3.23 -15.57 4.32
C LEU A 48 -4.30 -14.97 3.41
N SER A 49 -3.91 -14.56 2.19
CA SER A 49 -4.84 -14.07 1.18
C SER A 49 -5.79 -15.16 0.68
N GLU A 50 -5.31 -16.39 0.45
CA GLU A 50 -6.15 -17.52 0.04
C GLU A 50 -7.22 -17.84 1.08
N ILE A 51 -6.85 -17.91 2.36
CA ILE A 51 -7.79 -18.18 3.46
C ILE A 51 -8.65 -16.96 3.83
N GLY A 52 -8.38 -15.79 3.24
CA GLY A 52 -9.20 -14.58 3.41
C GLY A 52 -8.94 -13.79 4.69
N LEU A 53 -7.80 -14.01 5.33
CA LEU A 53 -7.34 -13.15 6.44
C LEU A 53 -6.73 -11.83 5.93
N ILE A 54 -6.18 -11.85 4.71
CA ILE A 54 -5.78 -10.65 3.99
C ILE A 54 -6.64 -10.56 2.74
N ASN A 55 -7.16 -9.37 2.46
CA ASN A 55 -7.84 -9.08 1.20
C ASN A 55 -6.92 -8.19 0.36
N ARG A 56 -6.86 -8.44 -0.94
CA ARG A 56 -6.07 -7.65 -1.88
C ARG A 56 -6.98 -6.88 -2.83
N TRP A 57 -6.41 -5.91 -3.52
CA TRP A 57 -7.11 -5.19 -4.58
C TRP A 57 -7.37 -6.10 -5.77
N ASP A 58 -8.59 -6.04 -6.31
CA ASP A 58 -8.98 -6.81 -7.49
C ASP A 58 -8.48 -6.11 -8.75
N SER A 59 -7.48 -6.67 -9.41
CA SER A 59 -6.98 -6.14 -10.69
C SER A 59 -8.04 -6.04 -11.78
N ALA A 60 -9.12 -6.83 -11.72
CA ALA A 60 -10.22 -6.76 -12.69
C ALA A 60 -11.26 -5.70 -12.30
N ALA A 61 -11.27 -5.24 -11.05
CA ALA A 61 -12.12 -4.16 -10.55
C ALA A 61 -11.28 -2.97 -10.07
N CYS A 62 -10.33 -2.57 -10.91
CA CYS A 62 -9.42 -1.44 -10.70
C CYS A 62 -9.49 -0.51 -11.91
N ASP A 63 -9.69 0.79 -11.66
CA ASP A 63 -9.66 1.79 -12.72
C ASP A 63 -8.29 1.82 -13.42
N PRO A 64 -8.22 1.99 -14.76
CA PRO A 64 -6.95 2.03 -15.49
C PRO A 64 -6.00 3.18 -15.10
N SER A 65 -6.50 4.25 -14.46
CA SER A 65 -5.68 5.35 -13.94
C SER A 65 -4.93 4.98 -12.65
N LEU A 66 -5.28 3.84 -12.03
CA LEU A 66 -4.67 3.35 -10.80
C LEU A 66 -3.63 2.25 -11.09
N ALA A 67 -2.50 2.32 -10.40
CA ALA A 67 -1.46 1.31 -10.39
C ALA A 67 -1.54 0.47 -9.12
N LEU A 68 -1.64 -0.86 -9.28
CA LEU A 68 -1.47 -1.81 -8.19
C LEU A 68 0.00 -2.19 -8.05
N ILE A 69 0.56 -1.98 -6.86
CA ILE A 69 1.99 -2.13 -6.60
C ILE A 69 2.27 -3.47 -5.90
N GLY A 70 3.26 -4.18 -6.43
CA GLY A 70 3.74 -5.46 -5.89
C GLY A 70 2.88 -6.66 -6.31
N PRO A 71 3.44 -7.88 -6.26
CA PRO A 71 2.71 -9.10 -6.61
C PRO A 71 1.56 -9.42 -5.63
N GLU A 72 1.58 -8.85 -4.43
CA GLU A 72 0.53 -9.01 -3.43
C GLU A 72 -0.66 -8.06 -3.66
N GLN A 73 -0.50 -7.04 -4.51
CA GLN A 73 -1.55 -6.07 -4.86
C GLN A 73 -2.22 -5.42 -3.64
N LEU A 74 -1.43 -5.06 -2.63
CA LEU A 74 -1.92 -4.46 -1.37
C LEU A 74 -1.85 -2.94 -1.37
N ILE A 75 -1.10 -2.36 -2.31
CA ILE A 75 -0.92 -0.93 -2.43
C ILE A 75 -1.52 -0.49 -3.75
N VAL A 76 -2.32 0.57 -3.70
CA VAL A 76 -2.86 1.25 -4.87
C VAL A 76 -2.32 2.67 -4.90
N GLN A 77 -1.94 3.13 -6.09
CA GLN A 77 -1.43 4.48 -6.31
C GLN A 77 -2.04 5.03 -7.59
N ARG A 78 -2.55 6.26 -7.54
CA ARG A 78 -2.93 6.98 -8.75
C ARG A 78 -1.71 7.71 -9.31
N ASN A 79 -1.46 7.56 -10.61
CA ASN A 79 -0.35 8.23 -11.29
C ASN A 79 -0.91 9.18 -12.36
N GLY A 80 -0.49 10.45 -12.35
CA GLY A 80 -0.86 11.44 -13.37
C GLY A 80 -1.50 12.71 -12.79
N GLU A 81 -1.67 13.71 -13.66
CA GLU A 81 -2.16 15.05 -13.30
C GLU A 81 -3.64 15.26 -13.68
N GLU A 82 -4.34 14.23 -14.16
CA GLU A 82 -5.73 14.38 -14.59
C GLU A 82 -6.66 14.43 -13.37
N ASP A 83 -7.39 15.53 -13.19
CA ASP A 83 -8.39 15.71 -12.14
C ASP A 83 -9.63 14.84 -12.40
N ALA A 84 -9.52 13.54 -12.15
CA ALA A 84 -10.60 12.57 -12.29
C ALA A 84 -10.55 11.54 -11.15
N TRP A 85 -11.70 10.95 -10.86
CA TRP A 85 -11.79 9.87 -9.88
C TRP A 85 -11.30 8.56 -10.49
N GLY A 86 -10.71 7.73 -9.65
CA GLY A 86 -10.36 6.35 -9.96
C GLY A 86 -10.56 5.52 -8.71
N SER A 87 -11.28 4.41 -8.85
CA SER A 87 -11.67 3.52 -7.77
C SER A 87 -11.12 2.12 -8.00
N VAL A 88 -10.84 1.44 -6.88
CA VAL A 88 -10.50 0.02 -6.87
C VAL A 88 -11.33 -0.69 -5.80
N ILE A 89 -11.76 -1.91 -6.11
CA ILE A 89 -12.54 -2.75 -5.20
C ILE A 89 -11.68 -3.92 -4.73
N ALA A 90 -11.80 -4.30 -3.46
CA ALA A 90 -11.12 -5.48 -2.94
C ALA A 90 -11.71 -6.77 -3.54
N GLU A 91 -10.88 -7.79 -3.77
CA GLU A 91 -11.26 -9.04 -4.46
C GLU A 91 -12.39 -9.77 -3.74
N LYS A 92 -12.25 -9.92 -2.42
CA LYS A 92 -13.23 -10.62 -1.59
C LYS A 92 -14.27 -9.64 -1.05
N PRO A 93 -15.56 -10.01 -1.08
CA PRO A 93 -16.59 -9.21 -0.44
C PRO A 93 -16.41 -9.21 1.08
N MET A 94 -16.87 -8.14 1.71
CA MET A 94 -16.87 -8.03 3.15
C MET A 94 -17.89 -8.97 3.81
N SER A 95 -17.59 -9.42 5.02
CA SER A 95 -18.54 -10.18 5.85
C SER A 95 -19.60 -9.25 6.46
N LYS A 96 -20.64 -9.83 7.09
CA LYS A 96 -21.77 -9.08 7.67
C LYS A 96 -21.37 -8.06 8.75
N THR A 97 -20.28 -8.32 9.46
CA THR A 97 -19.70 -7.41 10.45
C THR A 97 -18.29 -7.06 9.98
N PRO A 98 -18.19 -6.14 9.00
CA PRO A 98 -16.92 -5.81 8.39
C PRO A 98 -15.99 -5.08 9.35
N TYR A 99 -14.73 -5.50 9.41
CA TYR A 99 -13.64 -4.70 9.93
C TYR A 99 -12.50 -4.75 8.90
N PHE A 100 -11.98 -3.59 8.56
CA PHE A 100 -10.79 -3.45 7.73
C PHE A 100 -10.10 -2.16 8.13
N GLU A 101 -8.81 -2.12 7.87
CA GLU A 101 -7.96 -0.95 8.04
C GLU A 101 -7.29 -0.68 6.70
N VAL A 102 -7.01 0.58 6.43
CA VAL A 102 -6.19 1.00 5.30
C VAL A 102 -5.18 2.00 5.83
N THR A 103 -3.93 1.90 5.39
CA THR A 103 -2.88 2.82 5.80
C THR A 103 -2.63 3.82 4.69
N ILE A 104 -2.63 5.11 5.03
CA ILE A 104 -2.28 6.16 4.08
C ILE A 104 -0.76 6.26 4.02
N LEU A 105 -0.17 5.80 2.91
CA LEU A 105 1.29 5.77 2.74
C LEU A 105 1.84 7.09 2.20
N GLU A 106 1.09 7.74 1.32
CA GLU A 106 1.48 8.98 0.66
C GLU A 106 0.22 9.70 0.16
N GLU A 107 0.21 11.01 0.32
CA GLU A 107 -0.80 11.92 -0.21
C GLU A 107 -0.04 13.11 -0.80
N THR A 108 -0.30 13.41 -2.08
CA THR A 108 0.41 14.47 -2.78
C THR A 108 -0.52 15.60 -3.18
N ILE A 109 -1.48 15.31 -4.06
CA ILE A 109 -2.48 16.25 -4.58
C ILE A 109 -3.73 15.44 -4.90
N GLY A 110 -4.85 15.72 -4.24
CA GLY A 110 -6.13 15.09 -4.51
C GLY A 110 -6.93 14.82 -3.25
N PHE A 111 -8.00 14.02 -3.41
CA PHE A 111 -8.83 13.54 -2.32
C PHE A 111 -8.81 12.01 -2.29
N VAL A 112 -8.81 11.43 -1.10
CA VAL A 112 -8.92 9.99 -0.87
C VAL A 112 -10.27 9.67 -0.22
N SER A 113 -11.01 8.75 -0.83
CA SER A 113 -12.28 8.27 -0.30
C SER A 113 -12.21 6.76 -0.05
N ILE A 114 -12.50 6.35 1.19
CA ILE A 114 -12.40 4.95 1.64
C ILE A 114 -13.77 4.47 2.08
N GLY A 115 -14.21 3.33 1.57
CA GLY A 115 -15.56 2.90 1.91
C GLY A 115 -16.01 1.54 1.38
N LEU A 116 -17.32 1.37 1.42
CA LEU A 116 -18.05 0.19 1.02
C LEU A 116 -18.78 0.47 -0.29
N ALA A 117 -18.48 -0.35 -1.29
CA ALA A 117 -19.14 -0.33 -2.59
C ALA A 117 -19.72 -1.70 -2.94
N THR A 118 -20.70 -1.71 -3.83
CA THR A 118 -21.09 -2.94 -4.53
C THR A 118 -20.18 -3.16 -5.73
N LYS A 119 -20.02 -4.41 -6.19
CA LYS A 119 -19.19 -4.74 -7.37
C LYS A 119 -19.66 -4.09 -8.68
N GLN A 120 -20.82 -3.43 -8.70
CA GLN A 120 -21.38 -2.77 -9.88
C GLN A 120 -21.09 -1.27 -9.92
N MET A 121 -20.45 -0.71 -8.89
CA MET A 121 -20.04 0.70 -8.91
C MET A 121 -19.08 0.95 -10.08
N PRO A 122 -19.32 1.98 -10.92
CA PRO A 122 -18.35 2.42 -11.91
C PRO A 122 -17.01 2.74 -11.25
N LEU A 123 -15.90 2.43 -11.93
CA LEU A 123 -14.56 2.58 -11.36
C LEU A 123 -13.98 3.99 -11.61
N ASP A 124 -14.59 4.77 -12.48
CA ASP A 124 -14.30 6.18 -12.76
C ASP A 124 -15.09 7.16 -11.86
N GLU A 125 -15.76 6.64 -10.83
CA GLU A 125 -16.59 7.38 -9.89
C GLU A 125 -16.07 7.27 -8.45
N MET A 126 -16.42 8.24 -7.61
CA MET A 126 -16.03 8.24 -6.18
C MET A 126 -16.92 7.33 -5.35
N VAL A 127 -16.31 6.43 -4.56
CA VAL A 127 -17.01 5.68 -3.50
C VAL A 127 -17.59 6.64 -2.47
N GLY A 128 -18.80 6.38 -2.00
CA GLY A 128 -19.58 7.28 -1.15
C GLY A 128 -20.53 8.16 -1.96
N TYR A 129 -20.05 8.80 -3.02
CA TYR A 129 -20.88 9.65 -3.88
C TYR A 129 -21.84 8.82 -4.74
N TYR A 130 -21.37 7.72 -5.32
CA TYR A 130 -22.22 6.82 -6.10
C TYR A 130 -23.35 6.21 -5.24
N GLU A 131 -24.55 6.10 -5.80
CA GLU A 131 -25.71 5.60 -5.07
C GLU A 131 -25.51 4.16 -4.58
N GLY A 132 -25.94 3.87 -3.34
CA GLY A 132 -25.78 2.55 -2.73
C GLY A 132 -24.38 2.24 -2.19
N THR A 133 -23.49 3.24 -2.15
CA THR A 133 -22.16 3.12 -1.53
C THR A 133 -22.09 3.91 -0.22
N TYR A 134 -21.00 3.77 0.53
CA TYR A 134 -20.76 4.54 1.76
C TYR A 134 -19.27 4.80 1.85
N ALA A 135 -18.85 6.01 2.18
CA ALA A 135 -17.42 6.28 2.30
C ALA A 135 -17.10 7.38 3.30
N TYR A 136 -15.85 7.37 3.73
CA TYR A 136 -15.22 8.40 4.52
C TYR A 136 -14.13 9.04 3.67
N GLU A 137 -14.29 10.33 3.40
CA GLU A 137 -13.36 11.15 2.64
C GLU A 137 -12.35 11.79 3.59
N ASP A 138 -11.13 12.01 3.11
CA ASP A 138 -9.99 12.56 3.85
C ASP A 138 -10.27 13.91 4.51
N ASP A 139 -11.12 14.75 3.93
CA ASP A 139 -11.55 16.03 4.51
C ASP A 139 -12.54 15.89 5.69
N GLY A 140 -12.94 14.67 6.02
CA GLY A 140 -13.86 14.35 7.10
C GLY A 140 -15.33 14.35 6.71
N ASN A 141 -15.66 14.22 5.42
CA ASN A 141 -17.03 13.96 4.97
C ASN A 141 -17.36 12.46 5.02
N PHE A 142 -18.46 12.13 5.70
CA PHE A 142 -19.01 10.78 5.69
C PHE A 142 -20.23 10.69 4.77
N TRP A 143 -20.08 9.98 3.66
CA TRP A 143 -21.02 9.92 2.55
C TRP A 143 -22.00 8.73 2.63
N GLY A 144 -23.21 8.95 2.13
CA GLY A 144 -24.21 7.91 1.86
C GLY A 144 -25.11 7.53 3.02
N HIS A 145 -24.90 8.10 4.21
CA HIS A 145 -25.73 7.85 5.38
C HIS A 145 -26.71 8.99 5.66
N GLU A 146 -27.98 8.78 5.29
CA GLU A 146 -29.04 9.75 5.54
C GLU A 146 -29.46 9.74 7.01
N VAL A 147 -29.27 10.88 7.68
CA VAL A 147 -29.67 11.10 9.08
C VAL A 147 -30.28 12.48 9.22
N LYS A 148 -31.08 12.69 10.27
CA LYS A 148 -31.68 14.00 10.54
C LYS A 148 -30.58 15.08 10.67
N GLY A 149 -30.61 16.06 9.77
CA GLY A 149 -29.67 17.18 9.75
C GLY A 149 -28.39 16.95 8.94
N CYS A 150 -28.32 15.88 8.14
CA CYS A 150 -27.22 15.71 7.18
C CYS A 150 -27.30 16.75 6.04
N CYS A 151 -26.15 17.05 5.46
CA CYS A 151 -26.04 17.86 4.26
C CYS A 151 -26.37 16.99 3.04
N HIS A 152 -26.65 17.64 1.91
CA HIS A 152 -26.86 16.96 0.64
C HIS A 152 -26.07 17.66 -0.45
N GLU A 153 -25.39 16.88 -1.28
CA GLU A 153 -24.73 17.36 -2.49
C GLU A 153 -25.28 16.59 -3.68
N ASN A 154 -25.88 17.29 -4.65
CA ASN A 154 -26.58 16.68 -5.78
C ASN A 154 -27.58 15.57 -5.38
N GLY A 155 -28.22 15.74 -4.22
CA GLY A 155 -29.16 14.77 -3.64
C GLY A 155 -28.51 13.65 -2.83
N ARG A 156 -27.18 13.53 -2.83
CA ARG A 156 -26.45 12.54 -2.04
C ARG A 156 -26.23 13.04 -0.60
N PRO A 157 -26.65 12.30 0.44
CA PRO A 157 -26.48 12.73 1.82
C PRO A 157 -25.02 12.55 2.28
N TYR A 158 -24.53 13.49 3.08
CA TYR A 158 -23.26 13.37 3.79
C TYR A 158 -23.27 14.07 5.16
N ILE A 159 -22.36 13.64 6.03
CA ILE A 159 -22.13 14.21 7.36
C ILE A 159 -20.71 14.76 7.40
N GLY A 160 -20.56 16.07 7.31
CA GLY A 160 -19.26 16.73 7.45
C GLY A 160 -18.82 16.93 8.90
N LYS A 161 -17.69 17.61 9.07
CA LYS A 161 -17.06 17.95 10.37
C LYS A 161 -16.64 16.73 11.19
N LYS A 162 -16.33 15.62 10.53
CA LYS A 162 -15.64 14.51 11.16
C LYS A 162 -14.13 14.75 11.08
N PRO A 163 -13.30 14.04 11.87
CA PRO A 163 -11.85 14.19 11.80
C PRO A 163 -11.32 13.86 10.40
N SER A 164 -10.50 14.74 9.83
CA SER A 164 -9.74 14.41 8.62
C SER A 164 -8.73 13.30 8.91
N PHE A 165 -8.24 12.64 7.86
CA PHE A 165 -7.09 11.73 7.93
C PHE A 165 -6.04 12.13 6.89
N ASP A 166 -4.78 11.76 7.14
CA ASP A 166 -3.63 12.12 6.29
C ASP A 166 -2.58 10.97 6.34
N VAL A 167 -1.45 11.15 5.67
CA VAL A 167 -0.31 10.26 5.65
C VAL A 167 0.09 9.80 7.05
N GLY A 168 0.13 8.48 7.22
CA GLY A 168 0.50 7.81 8.48
C GLY A 168 -0.68 7.35 9.32
N ASP A 169 -1.91 7.76 9.00
CA ASP A 169 -3.12 7.28 9.67
C ASP A 169 -3.51 5.85 9.23
N VAL A 170 -4.25 5.16 10.11
CA VAL A 170 -4.77 3.77 9.97
C VAL A 170 -6.22 3.70 10.43
#